data_AF-A0A3N5Q6M6-F1
#
_entry.id   AF-A0A3N5Q6M6-F1
#
_cell.length_a   1.000
_cell.length_b   1.000
_cell.length_c   1.000
_cell.angle_alpha   90.00
_cell.angle_beta   90.00
_cell.angle_gamma   90.00
#
_symmetry.space_group_name_H-M   'P 1'
#
loop_
_entity.id
_entity.type
_entity.pdbx_description
1 polymer ?
#
loop_
_entity_poly.entity_id
_entity_poly.type
_entity_poly.pdbx_seq_one_letter_code
_entity_poly.pdbx_strand_id
1 'polypeptide(L)' 'MGTENHPTPHLLVSIGMPVFNGEKLIKRALDSLLTQDYKNLEIVVS' A
#
# COMPACT_ATOMS: atom_id res chain seq x y z
N MET A 1 37.32 -8.28 -1.15
CA MET A 1 36.23 -7.63 -1.91
C MET A 1 34.97 -7.74 -1.08
N GLY A 2 34.62 -6.68 -0.35
CA GLY A 2 33.44 -6.68 0.51
C GLY A 2 32.18 -6.55 -0.33
N THR A 3 31.23 -7.47 -0.18
CA THR A 3 29.88 -7.29 -0.68
C THR A 3 29.09 -6.60 0.43
N GLU A 4 29.15 -5.28 0.46
CA GLU A 4 28.32 -4.46 1.33
C GLU A 4 26.85 -4.56 0.89
N ASN A 5 26.08 -5.42 1.58
CA ASN A 5 24.63 -5.48 1.47
C ASN A 5 24.03 -4.19 2.04
N HIS A 6 23.92 -3.14 1.22
CA HIS A 6 23.11 -1.98 1.57
C HIS A 6 21.62 -2.35 1.42
N PRO A 7 20.83 -2.37 2.51
CA PRO A 7 19.38 -2.51 2.36
C PRO A 7 18.88 -1.26 1.64
N THR A 8 18.30 -1.45 0.45
CA THR A 8 17.62 -0.37 -0.25
C THR A 8 16.46 0.09 0.60
N PRO A 9 16.35 1.40 0.91
CA PRO A 9 15.22 1.89 1.68
C PRO A 9 13.93 1.67 0.88
N HIS A 10 13.06 0.81 1.40
CA HIS A 10 11.71 0.65 0.87
C HIS A 10 10.88 1.87 1.31
N LEU A 11 10.52 2.74 0.37
CA LEU A 11 9.78 3.98 0.67
C LEU A 11 8.37 3.65 1.20
N LEU A 12 7.94 4.28 2.29
CA LEU A 12 6.53 4.13 2.68
C LEU A 12 5.66 4.89 1.68
N VAL A 13 4.64 4.23 1.13
CA VAL A 13 3.65 4.86 0.25
C VAL A 13 2.31 4.90 0.95
N SER A 14 1.82 6.11 1.24
CA SER A 14 0.51 6.33 1.86
C SER A 14 -0.56 6.59 0.81
N ILE A 15 -1.68 5.89 0.92
CA ILE A 15 -2.83 5.98 0.02
C ILE A 15 -4.04 6.47 0.81
N GLY A 16 -4.47 7.70 0.54
CA GLY A 16 -5.73 8.25 1.06
C GLY A 16 -6.90 7.76 0.24
N MET A 17 -7.83 7.05 0.86
CA MET A 17 -9.02 6.47 0.23
C MET A 17 -10.29 7.06 0.86
N PRO A 18 -10.82 8.18 0.33
CA PRO A 18 -12.10 8.72 0.77
C PRO A 18 -13.24 7.81 0.31
N VAL A 19 -14.10 7.40 1.25
CA VAL A 19 -15.22 6.49 1.00
C VAL A 19 -16.51 7.10 1.54
N PHE A 20 -17.42 7.45 0.63
CA PHE A 20 -18.77 7.87 0.99
C PHE A 20 -19.79 6.82 0.56
N ASN A 21 -20.54 6.25 1.53
CA ASN A 21 -21.58 5.23 1.30
C ASN A 21 -21.15 4.06 0.38
N GLY A 22 -19.85 3.72 0.41
CA GLY A 22 -19.19 2.85 -0.55
C GLY A 22 -19.00 1.40 -0.10
N GLU A 23 -19.80 0.90 0.83
CA GLU A 23 -19.68 -0.45 1.43
C GLU A 23 -19.52 -1.57 0.39
N LYS A 24 -20.19 -1.46 -0.75
CA LYS A 24 -20.13 -2.45 -1.83
C LYS A 24 -18.83 -2.39 -2.65
N LEU A 25 -18.14 -1.25 -2.67
CA LEU A 25 -16.94 -1.02 -3.47
C LEU A 25 -15.65 -1.05 -2.66
N ILE A 26 -15.73 -0.75 -1.36
CA ILE A 26 -14.55 -0.68 -0.48
C ILE A 26 -13.80 -2.00 -0.44
N LYS A 27 -14.51 -3.14 -0.39
CA LYS A 27 -13.89 -4.47 -0.41
C LYS A 27 -13.03 -4.66 -1.67
N ARG A 28 -13.59 -4.37 -2.85
CA ARG A 28 -12.87 -4.51 -4.12
C ARG A 28 -11.67 -3.58 -4.20
N ALA A 29 -11.80 -2.35 -3.72
CA ALA A 29 -10.72 -1.38 -3.69
C ALA A 29 -9.58 -1.84 -2.77
N LEU A 30 -9.90 -2.29 -1.56
CA LEU A 30 -8.92 -2.84 -0.62
C LEU A 30 -8.26 -4.11 -1.18
N ASP A 31 -9.02 -5.04 -1.74
CA ASP A 31 -8.49 -6.24 -2.37
C ASP A 31 -7.47 -5.86 -3.45
N SER A 32 -7.79 -4.88 -4.30
CA SER A 32 -6.87 -4.38 -5.33
C SER A 32 -5.60 -3.73 -4.76
N LEU A 33 -5.69 -2.95 -3.68
CA LEU A 33 -4.55 -2.29 -3.05
C LEU A 33 -3.63 -3.29 -2.34
N LEU A 34 -4.20 -4.33 -1.73
CA LEU A 34 -3.44 -5.35 -0.99
C LEU A 34 -2.72 -6.34 -1.92
N THR A 35 -3.23 -6.56 -3.14
CA THR A 35 -2.61 -7.48 -4.12
C THR A 35 -1.48 -6.86 -4.94
N GLN A 36 -1.10 -5.59 -4.73
CA GLN A 36 -0.01 -4.93 -5.47
C GLN A 36 1.35 -5.58 -5.21
N ASP A 37 2.26 -5.56 -6.19
CA ASP A 37 3.63 -6.10 -6.02
C ASP A 37 4.42 -5.31 -4.97
N TYR A 38 4.13 -4.02 -4.82
CA TYR A 38 4.71 -3.18 -3.78
C TYR A 38 4.01 -3.37 -2.44
N LYS A 39 4.78 -3.72 -1.40
CA LYS A 39 4.22 -4.13 -0.10
C LYS A 39 4.31 -3.10 1.02
N ASN A 40 5.16 -2.07 0.89
CA ASN A 40 5.33 -1.06 1.93
C ASN A 40 4.28 0.06 1.80
N LEU A 41 3.02 -0.31 2.04
CA LEU A 41 1.86 0.55 1.86
C LEU A 41 1.23 0.91 3.21
N GLU A 42 0.80 2.17 3.34
CA GLU A 42 -0.14 2.64 4.35
C GLU A 42 -1.45 3.02 3.65
N ILE A 43 -2.59 2.56 4.15
CA ILE A 43 -3.91 2.87 3.57
C ILE A 43 -4.74 3.59 4.63
N VAL A 44 -5.11 4.83 4.35
CA VAL A 44 -5.94 5.66 5.24
C VAL A 44 -7.32 5.80 4.61
N VAL A 45 -8.34 5.30 5.30
CA VAL A 45 -9.73 5.38 4.84
C VAL A 45 -10.46 6.50 5.59
N SER A 46 -11.15 7.38 4.86
CA SER A 46 -11.89 8.53 5.43
C SER A 46 -13.32 8.61 4.93
#